data_AF-T1FKB2-F1
#
_entry.id   AF-T1FKB2-F1
#
_cell.length_a   1.000
_cell.length_b   1.000
_cell.length_c   1.000
_cell.angle_alpha   90.00
_cell.angle_beta   90.00
_cell.angle_gamma   90.00
#
_symmetry.space_group_name_H-M   'P 1'
#
loop_
_entity.id
_entity.type
_entity.pdbx_description
1 polymer ?
#
loop_
_entity_poly.entity_id
_entity_poly.type
_entity_poly.pdbx_seq_one_letter_code
_entity_poly.pdbx_strand_id
1 'polypeptide(L)'
;MVIFTKEQLMCICEVLLKECKYDKLRELLVSNEFRTYENDIFALARIKVHLHYSEYDSVYHLIMNRFFNKCYHKELQTLWDEAHYRQYQTKKATDKFLIRKKHPYPATIWDGEGESYGVKVRVRMQLNKSFQMNHYPKESEKVRLCRETSLTRVQVNTWFKNKRHRFNAKNFGKNDSDKDDDPIG
;
A
#
# COMPACT_ATOMS: atom_id res chain seq x y z
N MET A 1 -38.56 -1.97 21.64
CA MET A 1 -37.41 -1.93 20.71
C MET A 1 -36.40 -0.96 21.29
N VAL A 2 -35.27 -1.44 21.80
CA VAL A 2 -34.23 -0.55 22.34
C VAL A 2 -33.54 0.10 21.13
N ILE A 3 -33.65 1.42 21.02
CA ILE A 3 -33.01 2.19 19.95
C ILE A 3 -31.72 2.75 20.54
N PHE A 4 -30.57 2.23 20.11
CA PHE A 4 -29.28 2.75 20.51
C PHE A 4 -28.95 4.03 19.72
N THR A 5 -28.29 4.98 20.39
CA THR A 5 -27.70 6.14 19.71
C THR A 5 -26.47 5.72 18.91
N LYS A 6 -25.99 6.58 18.01
CA LYS A 6 -24.79 6.32 17.21
C LYS A 6 -23.57 6.12 18.11
N GLU A 7 -23.45 6.88 19.19
CA GLU A 7 -22.37 6.82 20.17
C GLU A 7 -22.40 5.52 20.96
N GLN A 8 -23.59 5.08 21.37
CA GLN A 8 -23.78 3.79 22.03
C GLN A 8 -23.39 2.64 21.10
N LEU A 9 -23.84 2.69 19.84
CA LEU A 9 -23.45 1.70 18.83
C LEU A 9 -21.94 1.67 18.58
N MET A 10 -21.26 2.83 18.58
CA MET A 10 -19.80 2.88 18.44
C MET A 10 -19.12 2.19 19.61
N CYS A 11 -19.53 2.50 20.85
CA CYS A 11 -18.99 1.86 22.05
C CYS A 11 -19.19 0.34 22.02
N ILE A 12 -20.39 -0.13 21.69
CA ILE A 12 -20.69 -1.57 21.57
C ILE A 12 -19.82 -2.20 20.48
N CYS A 13 -19.70 -1.56 19.31
CA CYS A 13 -18.88 -2.03 18.20
C CYS A 13 -17.40 -2.17 18.59
N GLU A 14 -16.83 -1.17 19.27
CA GLU A 14 -15.44 -1.22 19.75
C GLU A 14 -15.20 -2.36 20.74
N VAL A 15 -16.14 -2.60 21.65
CA VAL A 15 -16.05 -3.72 22.60
C VAL A 15 -16.10 -5.06 21.86
N LEU A 16 -17.06 -5.23 20.94
CA LEU A 16 -17.17 -6.46 20.15
C LEU A 16 -15.95 -6.69 19.26
N LEU A 17 -15.34 -5.62 18.73
CA LEU A 17 -14.09 -5.68 17.98
C LEU A 17 -12.91 -6.12 18.85
N LYS A 18 -12.78 -5.59 20.07
CA LYS A 18 -11.72 -5.98 21.02
C LYS A 18 -11.85 -7.43 21.45
N GLU A 19 -13.07 -7.91 21.62
CA GLU A 19 -13.36 -9.30 21.99
C GLU A 19 -13.42 -10.27 20.79
N CYS A 20 -13.21 -9.77 19.57
CA CYS A 20 -13.29 -10.55 18.32
C CYS A 20 -14.63 -11.29 18.13
N LYS A 21 -15.75 -10.72 18.62
CA LYS A 21 -17.11 -11.30 18.51
C LYS A 21 -17.77 -10.96 17.17
N TYR A 22 -17.24 -11.50 16.08
CA TYR A 22 -17.65 -11.14 14.71
C TYR A 22 -19.10 -11.49 14.35
N ASP A 23 -19.67 -12.58 14.89
CA ASP A 23 -21.07 -12.95 14.63
C ASP A 23 -22.04 -11.88 15.15
N LYS A 24 -21.85 -11.48 16.42
CA LYS A 24 -22.65 -10.42 17.07
C LYS A 24 -22.44 -9.07 16.39
N LEU A 25 -21.23 -8.82 15.90
CA LEU A 25 -20.90 -7.60 15.18
C LEU A 25 -21.61 -7.55 13.82
N ARG A 26 -21.70 -8.68 13.10
CA ARG A 26 -22.46 -8.78 11.84
C ARG A 26 -23.94 -8.47 12.07
N GLU A 27 -24.55 -9.07 13.10
CA GLU A 27 -25.94 -8.82 13.47
C GLU A 27 -26.17 -7.32 13.80
N LEU A 28 -25.32 -6.75 14.67
CA LEU A 28 -25.42 -5.33 15.05
C LEU A 28 -25.36 -4.40 13.84
N LEU A 29 -24.45 -4.65 12.90
CA LEU A 29 -24.24 -3.82 11.71
C LEU A 29 -25.40 -3.91 10.72
N VAL A 30 -25.96 -5.11 10.52
CA VAL A 30 -27.14 -5.32 9.66
C VAL A 30 -28.38 -4.67 10.25
N SER A 31 -28.63 -4.86 11.55
CA SER A 31 -29.79 -4.25 12.22
C SER A 31 -29.75 -2.72 12.28
N ASN A 32 -28.58 -2.11 12.04
CA ASN A 32 -28.37 -0.67 12.15
C ASN A 32 -27.71 -0.06 10.90
N GLU A 33 -27.95 -0.64 9.71
CA GLU A 33 -27.24 -0.29 8.47
C GLU A 33 -27.25 1.22 8.18
N PHE A 34 -28.42 1.85 8.23
CA PHE A 34 -28.58 3.30 8.00
C PHE A 34 -27.80 4.18 8.98
N ARG A 35 -27.62 3.75 10.23
CA ARG A 35 -26.94 4.54 11.27
C ARG A 35 -25.42 4.37 11.27
N THR A 36 -24.94 3.34 10.57
CA THR A 36 -23.57 2.87 10.63
C THR A 36 -22.81 3.03 9.30
N TYR A 37 -23.47 3.48 8.23
CA TYR A 37 -22.89 3.56 6.89
C TYR A 37 -21.68 4.52 6.78
N GLU A 38 -21.74 5.69 7.42
CA GLU A 38 -20.76 6.75 7.19
C GLU A 38 -19.53 6.73 8.11
N ASN A 39 -19.53 5.97 9.20
CA ASN A 39 -18.47 6.04 10.21
C ASN A 39 -17.31 5.08 9.90
N ASP A 40 -16.07 5.57 10.06
CA ASP A 40 -14.85 4.78 9.85
C ASP A 40 -14.78 3.52 10.73
N ILE A 41 -15.22 3.61 11.99
CA ILE A 41 -15.20 2.50 12.95
C ILE A 41 -16.15 1.39 12.49
N PHE A 42 -17.36 1.75 12.06
CA PHE A 42 -18.31 0.77 11.53
C PHE A 42 -17.89 0.19 10.18
N ALA A 43 -17.26 0.99 9.32
CA ALA A 43 -16.68 0.50 8.07
C ALA A 43 -15.52 -0.48 8.34
N LEU A 44 -14.63 -0.16 9.27
CA LEU A 44 -13.55 -1.05 9.72
C LEU A 44 -14.11 -2.34 10.34
N ALA A 45 -15.18 -2.24 11.12
CA ALA A 45 -15.90 -3.37 11.68
C ALA A 45 -16.46 -4.29 10.58
N ARG A 46 -17.14 -3.73 9.57
CA ARG A 46 -17.62 -4.49 8.40
C ARG A 46 -16.47 -5.21 7.70
N ILE A 47 -15.37 -4.51 7.43
CA ILE A 47 -14.19 -5.11 6.79
C ILE A 47 -13.68 -6.32 7.57
N LYS A 48 -13.54 -6.19 8.89
CA LYS A 48 -13.07 -7.30 9.75
C LYS A 48 -14.06 -8.47 9.79
N VAL A 49 -15.36 -8.18 9.79
CA VAL A 49 -16.42 -9.20 9.69
C VAL A 49 -16.34 -9.95 8.36
N HIS A 50 -16.28 -9.24 7.23
CA HIS A 50 -16.13 -9.87 5.92
C HIS A 50 -14.86 -10.72 5.81
N LEU A 51 -13.73 -10.23 6.34
CA LEU A 51 -12.48 -10.98 6.39
C LEU A 51 -12.60 -12.26 7.22
N HIS A 52 -13.36 -12.24 8.33
CA HIS A 52 -13.62 -13.41 9.15
C HIS A 52 -14.39 -14.50 8.38
N TYR A 53 -15.41 -14.11 7.61
CA TYR A 53 -16.21 -15.03 6.79
C TYR A 53 -15.57 -15.36 5.43
N SER A 54 -14.33 -14.94 5.17
CA SER A 54 -13.65 -15.13 3.88
C SER A 54 -14.37 -14.49 2.68
N GLU A 55 -15.16 -13.43 2.93
CA GLU A 55 -15.86 -12.64 1.92
C GLU A 55 -14.91 -11.57 1.35
N TYR A 56 -13.84 -12.01 0.67
CA TYR A 56 -12.73 -11.15 0.27
C TYR A 56 -13.13 -10.04 -0.72
N ASP A 57 -14.05 -10.30 -1.65
CA ASP A 57 -14.50 -9.28 -2.60
C ASP A 57 -15.14 -8.08 -1.90
N SER A 58 -15.90 -8.33 -0.83
CA SER A 58 -16.49 -7.29 0.02
C SER A 58 -15.42 -6.50 0.77
N VAL A 59 -14.37 -7.17 1.26
CA VAL A 59 -13.19 -6.52 1.87
C VAL A 59 -12.54 -5.56 0.88
N TYR A 60 -12.26 -6.02 -0.34
CA TYR A 60 -11.62 -5.19 -1.36
C TYR A 60 -12.50 -4.02 -1.77
N HIS A 61 -13.80 -4.27 -2.00
CA HIS A 61 -14.76 -3.24 -2.35
C HIS A 61 -14.81 -2.12 -1.31
N LEU A 62 -14.92 -2.46 -0.02
CA LEU A 62 -14.99 -1.46 1.05
C LEU A 62 -13.70 -0.66 1.19
N ILE A 63 -12.53 -1.31 1.07
CA ILE A 63 -11.24 -0.64 1.16
C ILE A 63 -11.02 0.28 -0.05
N MET A 64 -11.38 -0.15 -1.27
CA MET A 64 -11.11 0.58 -2.50
C MET A 64 -12.05 1.77 -2.76
N ASN A 65 -13.28 1.73 -2.25
CA ASN A 65 -14.31 2.73 -2.61
C ASN A 65 -14.58 3.77 -1.52
N ARG A 66 -13.92 3.67 -0.36
CA ARG A 66 -14.15 4.58 0.77
C ARG A 66 -12.86 5.21 1.25
N PHE A 67 -12.87 6.52 1.45
CA PHE A 67 -11.77 7.21 2.13
C PHE A 67 -11.89 7.02 3.65
N PHE A 68 -10.77 6.69 4.29
CA PHE A 68 -10.68 6.53 5.73
C PHE A 68 -9.77 7.61 6.32
N ASN A 69 -9.99 7.92 7.60
CA ASN A 69 -9.04 8.72 8.35
C ASN A 69 -7.66 8.05 8.33
N LYS A 70 -6.62 8.88 8.18
CA LYS A 70 -5.22 8.45 8.13
C LYS A 70 -4.79 7.59 9.31
N CYS A 71 -5.40 7.76 10.49
CA CYS A 71 -5.12 6.93 11.66
C CYS A 71 -5.40 5.43 11.42
N TYR A 72 -6.36 5.09 10.54
CA TYR A 72 -6.72 3.71 10.23
C TYR A 72 -5.95 3.10 9.05
N HIS A 73 -5.19 3.90 8.28
CA HIS A 73 -4.53 3.43 7.05
C HIS A 73 -3.61 2.23 7.29
N LYS A 74 -2.80 2.25 8.36
CA LYS A 74 -1.88 1.15 8.70
C LYS A 74 -2.63 -0.16 9.01
N GLU A 75 -3.77 -0.04 9.68
CA GLU A 75 -4.61 -1.18 10.01
C GLU A 75 -5.29 -1.73 8.74
N LEU A 76 -5.81 -0.86 7.88
CA LEU A 76 -6.42 -1.24 6.61
C LEU A 76 -5.43 -1.88 5.64
N GLN A 77 -4.18 -1.42 5.60
CA GLN A 77 -3.10 -2.05 4.85
C GLN A 77 -2.81 -3.47 5.37
N THR A 78 -2.85 -3.66 6.68
CA THR A 78 -2.67 -4.98 7.29
C THR A 78 -3.82 -5.92 6.90
N LEU A 79 -5.07 -5.43 6.92
CA LEU A 79 -6.25 -6.19 6.52
C LEU A 79 -6.25 -6.51 5.02
N TRP A 80 -5.80 -5.58 4.17
CA TRP A 80 -5.63 -5.78 2.74
C TRP A 80 -4.62 -6.90 2.43
N ASP A 81 -3.46 -6.83 3.06
CA ASP A 81 -2.42 -7.86 2.97
C ASP A 81 -2.94 -9.21 3.46
N GLU A 82 -3.59 -9.23 4.61
CA GLU A 82 -4.14 -10.44 5.22
C GLU A 82 -5.21 -11.11 4.33
N ALA A 83 -6.13 -10.33 3.77
CA ALA A 83 -7.15 -10.81 2.84
C ALA A 83 -6.51 -11.53 1.64
N HIS A 84 -5.52 -10.91 1.00
CA HIS A 84 -4.83 -11.52 -0.12
C HIS A 84 -4.02 -12.76 0.30
N TYR A 85 -3.30 -12.71 1.42
CA TYR A 85 -2.53 -13.88 1.87
C TYR A 85 -3.42 -15.08 2.19
N ARG A 86 -4.60 -14.84 2.79
CA ARG A 86 -5.60 -15.89 3.06
C ARG A 86 -6.21 -16.42 1.77
N GLN A 87 -6.59 -15.55 0.82
CA GLN A 87 -7.16 -15.95 -0.46
C GLN A 87 -6.20 -16.83 -1.28
N TYR A 88 -4.91 -16.50 -1.30
CA TYR A 88 -3.88 -17.27 -2.02
C TYR A 88 -3.24 -18.39 -1.16
N GLN A 89 -3.70 -18.58 0.08
CA GLN A 89 -3.25 -19.61 1.04
C GLN A 89 -1.72 -19.70 1.22
N THR A 90 -0.99 -18.61 1.00
CA THR A 90 0.47 -18.64 1.06
C THR A 90 1.03 -18.25 2.43
N LYS A 91 2.00 -19.04 2.90
CA LYS A 91 2.78 -18.75 4.10
C LYS A 91 4.22 -18.33 3.76
N LYS A 92 4.65 -18.49 2.51
CA LYS A 92 6.03 -18.25 2.08
C LYS A 92 6.29 -16.76 1.90
N ALA A 93 7.43 -16.27 2.42
CA ALA A 93 7.81 -14.87 2.33
C ALA A 93 7.97 -14.37 0.88
N THR A 94 8.45 -15.25 -0.02
CA THR A 94 8.58 -14.97 -1.45
C THR A 94 7.25 -14.67 -2.11
N ASP A 95 6.23 -15.46 -1.80
CA ASP A 95 4.91 -15.35 -2.41
C ASP A 95 4.19 -14.11 -1.87
N LYS A 96 4.34 -13.80 -0.58
CA LYS A 96 3.82 -12.55 0.02
C LYS A 96 4.33 -11.31 -0.72
N PHE A 97 5.61 -11.30 -1.10
CA PHE A 97 6.17 -10.21 -1.90
C PHE A 97 5.54 -10.12 -3.30
N LEU A 98 5.39 -11.25 -3.98
CA LEU A 98 4.75 -11.29 -5.30
C LEU A 98 3.29 -10.84 -5.25
N ILE A 99 2.57 -11.25 -4.21
CA ILE A 99 1.17 -10.86 -3.97
C ILE A 99 1.06 -9.35 -3.76
N ARG A 100 1.86 -8.75 -2.88
CA ARG A 100 1.85 -7.28 -2.69
C ARG A 100 2.20 -6.52 -3.95
N LYS A 101 3.14 -7.05 -4.74
CA LYS A 101 3.51 -6.45 -6.03
C LYS A 101 2.36 -6.54 -7.04
N LYS A 102 1.59 -7.64 -7.02
CA LYS A 102 0.42 -7.85 -7.88
C LYS A 102 -0.78 -7.01 -7.43
N HIS A 103 -0.93 -6.82 -6.11
CA HIS A 103 -2.08 -6.18 -5.47
C HIS A 103 -1.61 -5.04 -4.56
N PRO A 104 -1.16 -3.91 -5.15
CA PRO A 104 -0.73 -2.75 -4.38
C PRO A 104 -1.89 -2.15 -3.59
N TYR A 105 -1.57 -1.42 -2.52
CA TYR A 105 -2.59 -0.72 -1.74
C TYR A 105 -3.34 0.32 -2.60
N PRO A 106 -4.68 0.39 -2.47
CA PRO A 106 -5.46 1.39 -3.19
C PRO A 106 -5.24 2.80 -2.62
N ALA A 107 -5.48 3.81 -3.47
CA ALA A 107 -5.26 5.23 -3.15
C ALA A 107 -6.06 5.74 -1.93
N THR A 108 -7.12 5.03 -1.55
CA THR A 108 -7.98 5.30 -0.40
C THR A 108 -7.30 5.08 0.95
N ILE A 109 -6.31 4.19 1.01
CA ILE A 109 -5.56 3.83 2.23
C ILE A 109 -4.05 4.01 2.06
N TRP A 110 -3.64 4.60 0.93
CA TRP A 110 -2.26 4.82 0.58
C TRP A 110 -2.09 6.00 -0.38
N ASP A 111 -1.39 7.03 0.07
CA ASP A 111 -1.06 8.23 -0.72
C ASP A 111 0.17 8.03 -1.63
N GLY A 112 0.70 6.81 -1.71
CA GLY A 112 1.94 6.52 -2.43
C GLY A 112 3.21 6.89 -1.64
N GLU A 113 3.09 7.45 -0.43
CA GLU A 113 4.22 7.79 0.42
C GLU A 113 4.69 6.58 1.25
N GLY A 114 5.34 5.61 0.58
CA GLY A 114 6.18 4.67 1.33
C GLY A 114 6.74 3.46 0.58
N GLU A 115 6.22 3.05 -0.58
CA GLU A 115 6.72 1.85 -1.24
C GLU A 115 7.84 2.18 -2.24
N SER A 116 9.02 2.39 -1.67
CA SER A 116 10.28 2.01 -2.28
C SER A 116 11.24 1.65 -1.14
N TYR A 117 11.06 0.43 -0.65
CA TYR A 117 11.99 -0.38 0.12
C TYR A 117 13.25 0.34 0.64
N GLY A 118 13.32 0.53 1.96
CA GLY A 118 14.56 0.82 2.69
C GLY A 118 15.06 2.26 2.70
N VAL A 119 14.41 3.19 1.99
CA VAL A 119 14.89 4.57 1.90
C VAL A 119 13.78 5.54 2.28
N LYS A 120 13.89 6.20 3.45
CA LYS A 120 12.96 7.25 3.92
C LYS A 120 12.77 8.31 2.81
N VAL A 121 11.58 8.90 2.68
CA VAL A 121 11.24 9.90 1.62
C VAL A 121 12.31 10.99 1.50
N ARG A 122 12.78 11.51 2.64
CA ARG A 122 13.89 12.48 2.71
C ARG A 122 15.17 11.99 2.04
N VAL A 123 15.53 10.74 2.26
CA VAL A 123 16.71 10.12 1.65
C VAL A 123 16.51 9.93 0.15
N ARG A 124 15.32 9.53 -0.31
CA ARG A 124 15.03 9.42 -1.76
C ARG A 124 15.16 10.77 -2.45
N MET A 125 14.67 11.83 -1.82
CA MET A 125 14.77 13.19 -2.33
C MET A 125 16.24 13.61 -2.48
N GLN A 126 17.08 13.35 -1.48
CA GLN A 126 18.52 13.64 -1.53
C GLN A 126 19.24 12.86 -2.63
N LEU A 127 18.98 11.55 -2.75
CA LEU A 127 19.59 10.71 -3.78
C LEU A 127 19.12 11.11 -5.19
N ASN A 128 17.83 11.40 -5.38
CA ASN A 128 17.30 11.87 -6.67
C ASN A 128 17.85 13.25 -7.07
N LYS A 129 17.97 14.19 -6.12
CA LYS A 129 18.56 15.51 -6.38
C LYS A 129 20.01 15.37 -6.83
N SER A 130 20.80 14.53 -6.16
CA SER A 130 22.18 14.25 -6.55
C SER A 130 22.26 13.57 -7.92
N PHE A 131 21.37 12.62 -8.21
CA PHE A 131 21.31 11.96 -9.51
C PHE A 131 21.01 12.93 -10.66
N GLN A 132 20.07 13.85 -10.50
CA GLN A 132 19.76 14.87 -11.51
C GLN A 132 20.96 15.78 -11.82
N MET A 133 21.79 16.08 -10.81
CA MET A 133 23.03 16.83 -11.01
C MET A 133 24.10 16.02 -11.73
N ASN A 134 24.24 14.74 -11.37
CA ASN A 134 25.20 13.83 -11.99
C ASN A 134 24.80 12.36 -11.81
N HIS A 135 24.57 11.65 -12.92
CA HIS A 135 24.24 10.22 -12.94
C HIS A 135 25.38 9.30 -12.42
N TYR A 136 26.60 9.82 -12.35
CA TYR A 136 27.82 9.15 -11.88
C TYR A 136 28.51 9.98 -10.78
N PRO A 137 28.04 9.89 -9.52
CA PRO A 137 28.55 10.72 -8.44
C PRO A 137 30.04 10.45 -8.17
N LYS A 138 30.80 11.54 -7.97
CA LYS A 138 32.22 11.49 -7.56
C LYS A 138 32.34 10.94 -6.12
N GLU A 139 33.54 10.52 -5.72
CA GLU A 139 33.73 9.92 -4.38
C GLU A 139 33.37 10.89 -3.25
N SER A 140 33.68 12.18 -3.39
CA SER A 140 33.26 13.23 -2.45
C SER A 140 31.73 13.30 -2.27
N GLU A 141 31.00 13.16 -3.37
CA GLU A 141 29.54 13.18 -3.38
C GLU A 141 28.95 11.91 -2.76
N LYS A 142 29.55 10.75 -3.00
CA LYS A 142 29.15 9.50 -2.33
C LYS A 142 29.34 9.58 -0.82
N VAL A 143 30.45 10.16 -0.36
CA VAL A 143 30.71 10.37 1.08
C VAL A 143 29.66 11.31 1.68
N ARG A 144 29.34 12.42 1.01
CA ARG A 144 28.27 13.34 1.43
C ARG A 144 26.93 12.63 1.55
N LEU A 145 26.55 11.86 0.54
CA LEU A 145 25.31 11.08 0.54
C LEU A 145 25.27 10.07 1.67
N CYS A 146 26.34 9.31 1.93
CA CYS A 146 26.36 8.36 3.06
C CYS A 146 26.09 9.06 4.40
N ARG A 147 26.70 10.24 4.62
CA ARG A 147 26.51 11.03 5.84
C ARG A 147 25.08 11.56 5.98
N GLU A 148 24.54 12.15 4.91
CA GLU A 148 23.22 12.77 4.92
C GLU A 148 22.07 11.76 4.99
N THR A 149 22.28 10.57 4.42
CA THR A 149 21.24 9.56 4.24
C THR A 149 21.31 8.43 5.25
N SER A 150 22.40 8.36 6.02
CA SER A 150 22.74 7.23 6.89
C SER A 150 22.79 5.87 6.16
N LEU A 151 22.96 5.88 4.84
CA LEU A 151 23.16 4.68 4.03
C LEU A 151 24.64 4.32 3.96
N THR A 152 24.92 3.03 3.82
CA THR A 152 26.27 2.54 3.55
C THR A 152 26.69 2.87 2.11
N ARG A 153 27.99 2.96 1.87
CA ARG A 153 28.55 3.21 0.54
C ARG A 153 28.12 2.16 -0.49
N VAL A 154 27.94 0.91 -0.09
CA VAL A 154 27.41 -0.16 -0.94
C VAL A 154 25.96 0.12 -1.34
N GLN A 155 25.13 0.57 -0.39
CA GLN A 155 23.73 0.93 -0.65
C GLN A 155 23.62 2.13 -1.60
N VAL A 156 24.43 3.17 -1.41
CA VAL A 156 24.48 4.33 -2.31
C VAL A 156 24.92 3.89 -3.72
N ASN A 157 25.98 3.11 -3.85
CA ASN A 157 26.45 2.60 -5.15
C ASN A 157 25.38 1.76 -5.87
N THR A 158 24.72 0.86 -5.14
CA THR A 158 23.66 0.00 -5.67
C THR A 158 22.46 0.82 -6.11
N TRP A 159 22.08 1.85 -5.34
CA TRP A 159 20.99 2.75 -5.69
C TRP A 159 21.28 3.47 -7.02
N PHE A 160 22.47 4.06 -7.19
CA PHE A 160 22.84 4.76 -8.43
C PHE A 160 22.91 3.80 -9.63
N LYS A 161 23.45 2.58 -9.43
CA LYS A 161 23.46 1.54 -10.46
C LYS A 161 22.03 1.22 -10.93
N ASN A 162 21.14 0.90 -9.98
CA ASN A 162 19.75 0.56 -10.27
C ASN A 162 18.98 1.73 -10.90
N LYS A 163 19.25 2.96 -10.46
CA LYS A 163 18.63 4.17 -11.00
C LYS A 163 19.03 4.41 -12.46
N ARG A 164 20.31 4.23 -12.82
CA ARG A 164 20.78 4.31 -14.21
C ARG A 164 20.16 3.25 -15.10
N HIS A 165 20.08 2.00 -14.65
CA HIS A 165 19.42 0.94 -15.42
C HIS A 165 17.96 1.29 -15.73
N ARG A 166 17.21 1.80 -14.74
CA ARG A 166 15.82 2.25 -14.93
C ARG A 166 15.70 3.49 -15.82
N PHE A 167 16.65 4.43 -15.72
CA PHE A 167 16.70 5.63 -16.56
C PHE A 167 16.97 5.27 -18.02
N ASN A 168 17.95 4.41 -18.27
CA ASN A 168 18.28 3.94 -19.62
C ASN A 168 17.13 3.12 -20.21
N ALA A 169 16.53 2.19 -19.46
CA ALA A 169 15.38 1.41 -19.96
C ALA A 169 14.19 2.29 -20.39
N LYS A 170 13.97 3.44 -19.73
CA LYS A 170 12.92 4.40 -20.11
C LYS A 170 13.27 5.26 -21.32
N ASN A 171 14.56 5.51 -21.55
CA ASN A 171 15.02 6.36 -22.66
C ASN A 171 15.28 5.56 -23.95
N PHE A 172 15.63 4.28 -23.85
CA PHE A 172 15.88 3.41 -25.01
C PHE A 172 14.64 2.63 -25.48
N GLY A 173 13.59 2.51 -24.66
CA GLY A 173 12.33 1.86 -25.06
C GLY A 173 11.35 2.74 -25.86
N LYS A 174 11.84 3.83 -26.49
CA LYS A 174 11.01 4.80 -27.22
C LYS A 174 11.45 5.06 -28.67
N ASN A 175 12.39 4.28 -29.21
CA ASN A 175 12.98 4.51 -30.54
C ASN A 175 12.88 3.33 -31.53
N ASP A 176 12.15 2.24 -31.22
CA ASP A 176 12.02 1.08 -32.13
C ASP A 176 10.59 0.88 -32.64
N SER A 177 9.95 1.97 -33.09
CA SER A 177 8.80 1.91 -33.99
C SER A 177 8.94 3.07 -34.97
N ASP A 178 8.95 2.76 -36.26
CA ASP A 178 9.11 3.65 -37.42
C ASP A 178 10.55 3.78 -37.95
N LYS A 179 11.00 2.76 -38.71
CA LYS A 179 11.76 2.94 -39.96
C LYS A 179 11.50 1.79 -40.94
N ASP A 180 10.73 2.14 -41.97
CA ASP A 180 10.94 1.83 -43.39
C ASP A 180 10.80 0.37 -43.87
N ASP A 181 9.55 -0.04 -44.11
CA ASP A 181 9.23 -0.97 -45.22
C ASP A 181 9.13 -0.15 -46.51
N ASP A 182 10.19 -0.16 -47.32
CA ASP A 182 10.11 0.13 -48.76
C ASP A 182 10.49 -1.16 -49.51
N PRO A 183 9.58 -1.78 -50.29
CA PRO A 183 9.96 -2.88 -51.15
C PRO A 183 10.55 -2.35 -52.46
N ILE A 184 11.80 -2.71 -52.72
CA ILE A 184 12.39 -2.69 -54.06
C ILE A 184 11.89 -3.93 -54.80
N GLY A 185 11.23 -3.73 -55.94
CA GLY A 185 10.89 -4.79 -56.90
C GLY A 185 9.64 -4.49 -57.70
#